data_AF-A0A974WUE2-F1
#
_entry.id   AF-A0A974WUE2-F1
#
_cell.length_a   1.000
_cell.length_b   1.000
_cell.length_c   1.000
_cell.angle_alpha   90.00
_cell.angle_beta   90.00
_cell.angle_gamma   90.00
#
_symmetry.space_group_name_H-M   'P 1'
#
loop_
_entity.id
_entity.type
_entity.pdbx_description
1 polymer ?
#
loop_
_entity_poly.entity_id
_entity_poly.type
_entity_poly.pdbx_seq_one_letter_code
_entity_poly.pdbx_strand_id
1 'polypeptide(L)'
;MRTRIALLAVHVLALTVLVAAPAHAEFYAVDDPADAKGSLTDIYGLEARHGDKAVVVKVRFAELMRSSMAGVSVYFDTDRDRKGPEYVLSSGLGDGTDYILTAAEGWRGSDGQVRCDYRARPKWGQDVFRAVVSRDCLDRSPSVRVSVKMIDQAGARPVRDWAPRQRRWSLPLAPGLAA
;
A
#
# COMPACT_ATOMS: atom_id res chain seq x y z
N MET A 1 38.08 0.47 -71.43
CA MET A 1 37.32 -0.45 -70.56
C MET A 1 37.69 -0.21 -69.09
N ARG A 2 36.66 -0.12 -68.24
CA ARG A 2 36.64 -0.28 -66.77
C ARG A 2 37.09 0.87 -65.86
N THR A 3 36.08 1.70 -65.58
CA THR A 3 35.88 2.66 -64.50
C THR A 3 36.10 2.05 -63.10
N ARG A 4 36.80 2.76 -62.21
CA ARG A 4 36.99 2.38 -60.79
C ARG A 4 35.83 2.91 -59.94
N ILE A 5 35.31 2.05 -59.07
CA ILE A 5 34.12 2.24 -58.24
C ILE A 5 34.51 2.70 -56.82
N ALA A 6 33.77 3.71 -56.35
CA ALA A 6 33.29 4.05 -55.01
C ALA A 6 34.23 4.13 -53.79
N LEU A 7 33.96 5.15 -52.97
CA LEU A 7 33.77 5.01 -51.52
C LEU A 7 32.94 6.20 -51.01
N LEU A 8 31.64 5.99 -50.80
CA LEU A 8 30.76 6.90 -50.08
C LEU A 8 30.76 6.48 -48.60
N ALA A 9 31.34 7.32 -47.74
CA ALA A 9 31.33 7.12 -46.29
C ALA A 9 29.96 7.53 -45.71
N VAL A 10 29.07 6.56 -45.53
CA VAL A 10 27.78 6.77 -44.85
C VAL A 10 28.04 6.90 -43.35
N HIS A 11 27.89 8.11 -42.82
CA HIS A 11 27.90 8.37 -41.38
C HIS A 11 26.52 7.97 -40.82
N VAL A 12 26.44 6.79 -40.21
CA VAL A 12 25.26 6.36 -39.45
C VAL A 12 25.30 7.08 -38.10
N LEU A 13 24.57 8.19 -37.99
CA LEU A 13 24.30 8.83 -36.71
C LEU A 13 23.35 7.93 -35.92
N ALA A 14 23.88 7.15 -34.98
CA ALA A 14 23.08 6.33 -34.08
C ALA A 14 22.30 7.26 -33.13
N LEU A 15 21.03 7.52 -33.47
CA LEU A 15 20.08 8.16 -32.56
C LEU A 15 19.82 7.20 -31.40
N THR A 16 20.54 7.34 -30.30
CA THR A 16 20.19 6.71 -29.03
C THR A 16 18.90 7.36 -28.53
N VAL A 17 17.76 6.79 -28.92
CA VAL A 17 16.47 7.08 -28.30
C VAL A 17 16.61 6.68 -26.84
N LEU A 18 16.79 7.66 -25.94
CA LEU A 18 16.56 7.45 -24.51
C LEU A 18 15.08 7.13 -24.36
N VAL A 19 14.75 5.84 -24.34
CA VAL A 19 13.46 5.37 -23.87
C VAL A 19 13.44 5.70 -22.38
N ALA A 20 12.84 6.84 -22.03
CA ALA A 20 12.46 7.11 -20.66
C ALA A 20 11.54 5.96 -20.23
N ALA A 21 12.07 5.02 -19.45
CA ALA A 21 11.26 3.96 -18.87
C ALA A 21 10.10 4.63 -18.14
N PRO A 22 8.86 4.17 -18.31
CA PRO A 22 7.75 4.83 -17.66
C PRO A 22 7.98 4.74 -16.15
N ALA A 23 7.79 5.87 -15.47
CA ALA A 23 7.82 6.01 -14.02
C ALA A 23 6.67 5.20 -13.40
N HIS A 24 6.80 3.88 -13.40
CA HIS A 24 5.81 2.96 -12.85
C HIS A 24 6.01 2.87 -11.34
N ALA A 25 5.19 3.58 -10.58
CA ALA A 25 4.97 3.23 -9.18
C ALA A 25 4.40 1.81 -9.13
N GLU A 26 5.11 0.90 -8.46
CA GLU A 26 4.63 -0.47 -8.30
C GLU A 26 3.30 -0.43 -7.54
N PHE A 27 2.28 -1.05 -8.13
CA PHE A 27 0.94 -1.11 -7.61
C PHE A 27 0.60 -2.56 -7.31
N TYR A 28 0.11 -2.80 -6.10
CA TYR A 28 -0.52 -4.06 -5.76
C TYR A 28 -2.00 -3.81 -5.61
N ALA A 29 -2.80 -4.52 -6.41
CA ALA A 29 -4.25 -4.55 -6.32
C ALA A 29 -4.69 -6.00 -6.13
N VAL A 30 -5.47 -6.26 -5.10
CA VAL A 30 -6.18 -7.53 -4.92
C VAL A 30 -7.64 -7.22 -4.73
N ASP A 31 -8.48 -7.89 -5.52
CA ASP A 31 -9.91 -8.00 -5.28
C ASP A 31 -10.11 -9.10 -4.24
N ASP A 32 -10.77 -8.75 -3.15
CA ASP A 32 -11.15 -9.69 -2.09
C ASP A 32 -12.64 -10.02 -2.30
N PRO A 33 -13.01 -11.30 -2.51
CA PRO A 33 -14.40 -11.65 -2.65
C PRO A 33 -15.12 -11.32 -1.34
N ALA A 34 -16.26 -10.64 -1.43
CA ALA A 34 -16.99 -10.25 -0.23
C ALA A 34 -17.46 -11.47 0.58
N ASP A 35 -16.69 -11.89 1.58
CA ASP A 35 -16.86 -13.15 2.31
C ASP A 35 -16.97 -12.99 3.83
N ALA A 36 -16.85 -11.77 4.36
CA ALA A 36 -17.07 -11.47 5.78
C ALA A 36 -18.57 -11.49 6.12
N LYS A 37 -19.14 -12.70 6.21
CA LYS A 37 -20.53 -12.92 6.60
C LYS A 37 -20.81 -12.27 7.97
N GLY A 38 -21.64 -11.23 7.96
CA GLY A 38 -22.10 -10.55 9.17
C GLY A 38 -21.50 -9.15 9.41
N SER A 39 -20.64 -8.66 8.52
CA SER A 39 -20.24 -7.24 8.48
C SER A 39 -20.60 -6.63 7.14
N LEU A 40 -21.05 -5.38 7.15
CA LEU A 40 -21.21 -4.58 5.93
C LEU A 40 -19.88 -3.90 5.53
N THR A 41 -18.94 -3.77 6.47
CA THR A 41 -17.62 -3.16 6.28
C THR A 41 -16.56 -4.20 5.91
N ASP A 42 -16.89 -5.03 4.94
CA ASP A 42 -16.01 -6.06 4.37
C ASP A 42 -14.95 -5.45 3.46
N ILE A 43 -13.69 -5.88 3.51
CA ILE A 43 -12.67 -5.42 2.57
C ILE A 43 -12.96 -6.09 1.22
N TYR A 44 -13.00 -5.31 0.14
CA TYR A 44 -13.13 -5.86 -1.22
C TYR A 44 -11.96 -5.46 -2.14
N GLY A 45 -11.08 -4.59 -1.65
CA GLY A 45 -9.96 -4.09 -2.43
C GLY A 45 -8.83 -3.52 -1.59
N LEU A 46 -7.61 -3.88 -1.93
CA LEU A 46 -6.39 -3.29 -1.36
C LEU A 46 -5.52 -2.74 -2.49
N GLU A 47 -5.29 -1.42 -2.49
CA GLU A 47 -4.32 -0.76 -3.36
C GLU A 47 -3.18 -0.20 -2.52
N ALA A 48 -1.95 -0.59 -2.81
CA ALA A 48 -0.77 0.01 -2.20
C ALA A 48 0.17 0.55 -3.28
N ARG A 49 0.65 1.78 -3.07
CA ARG A 49 1.63 2.45 -3.94
C ARG A 49 2.81 2.93 -3.12
N HIS A 50 3.99 2.64 -3.63
CA HIS A 50 5.24 3.08 -3.06
C HIS A 50 5.82 4.22 -3.92
N GLY A 51 5.65 5.46 -3.46
CA GLY A 51 6.20 6.64 -4.14
C GLY A 51 7.43 7.20 -3.42
N ASP A 52 8.08 8.18 -4.05
CA ASP A 52 9.34 8.76 -3.55
C ASP A 52 9.24 9.39 -2.15
N LYS A 53 8.06 9.94 -1.83
CA LYS A 53 7.83 10.68 -0.57
C LYS A 53 7.04 9.90 0.47
N ALA A 54 6.20 8.97 0.04
CA ALA A 54 5.31 8.24 0.93
C ALA A 54 4.85 6.91 0.35
N VAL A 55 4.50 5.98 1.24
CA VAL A 55 3.67 4.83 0.92
C VAL A 55 2.21 5.22 1.11
N VAL A 56 1.40 5.01 0.07
CA VAL A 56 -0.04 5.28 0.08
C VAL A 56 -0.78 3.96 0.00
N VAL A 57 -1.62 3.69 0.99
CA VAL A 57 -2.50 2.51 1.03
C VAL A 57 -3.94 2.97 0.96
N LYS A 58 -4.71 2.39 0.05
CA LYS A 58 -6.16 2.53 -0.02
C LYS A 58 -6.78 1.17 0.23
N VAL A 59 -7.68 1.12 1.18
CA VAL A 59 -8.50 -0.05 1.48
C VAL A 59 -9.91 0.31 1.07
N ARG A 60 -10.54 -0.53 0.27
CA ARG A 60 -11.91 -0.34 -0.19
C ARG A 60 -12.83 -1.31 0.55
N PHE A 61 -13.99 -0.83 0.98
CA PHE A 61 -14.97 -1.62 1.74
C PHE A 61 -16.31 -1.76 1.01
N ALA A 62 -17.00 -2.88 1.16
CA ALA A 62 -18.30 -3.08 0.51
C ALA A 62 -19.28 -1.96 0.90
N GLU A 63 -19.25 -1.57 2.19
CA GLU A 63 -19.95 -0.40 2.71
C GLU A 63 -19.18 0.22 3.89
N LEU A 64 -18.84 1.51 3.78
CA LEU A 64 -18.15 2.26 4.83
C LEU A 64 -19.03 3.41 5.33
N MET A 65 -19.66 3.21 6.49
CA MET A 65 -20.54 4.20 7.10
C MET A 65 -19.86 5.03 8.19
N ARG A 66 -20.30 6.28 8.38
CA ARG A 66 -19.84 7.14 9.49
C ARG A 66 -20.13 6.54 10.87
N SER A 67 -21.19 5.76 10.98
CA SER A 67 -21.57 5.04 12.20
C SER A 67 -20.83 3.72 12.39
N SER A 68 -19.87 3.37 11.54
CA SER A 68 -19.15 2.11 11.63
C SER A 68 -18.41 2.00 12.96
N MET A 69 -18.58 0.86 13.62
CA MET A 69 -17.81 0.49 14.81
C MET A 69 -16.56 -0.33 14.45
N ALA A 70 -16.28 -0.49 13.16
CA ALA A 70 -15.14 -1.23 12.69
C ALA A 70 -13.83 -0.45 12.90
N GLY A 71 -12.75 -1.20 13.08
CA GLY A 71 -11.39 -0.71 13.10
C GLY A 71 -10.57 -1.32 11.97
N VAL A 72 -9.53 -0.62 11.55
CA VAL A 72 -8.58 -1.07 10.54
C VAL A 72 -7.15 -0.98 11.09
N SER A 73 -6.36 -2.00 10.78
CA SER A 73 -4.91 -2.04 11.00
C SER A 73 -4.22 -2.24 9.65
N VAL A 74 -3.39 -1.28 9.25
CA VAL A 74 -2.51 -1.38 8.08
C VAL A 74 -1.10 -1.70 8.56
N TYR A 75 -0.63 -2.90 8.26
CA TYR A 75 0.67 -3.41 8.63
C TYR A 75 1.68 -3.16 7.53
N PHE A 76 2.88 -2.71 7.90
CA PHE A 76 4.00 -2.49 7.01
C PHE A 76 5.17 -3.39 7.43
N ASP A 77 5.68 -4.12 6.45
CA ASP A 77 6.88 -4.93 6.55
C ASP A 77 7.94 -4.30 5.64
N THR A 78 9.03 -3.88 6.26
CA THR A 78 10.14 -3.14 5.63
C THR A 78 11.42 -3.97 5.61
N ASP A 79 11.47 -5.04 6.41
CA ASP A 79 12.60 -5.97 6.50
C ASP A 79 12.12 -7.41 6.28
N ARG A 80 12.52 -8.01 5.14
CA ARG A 80 12.07 -9.35 4.75
C ARG A 80 12.69 -10.47 5.58
N ASP A 81 13.78 -10.20 6.28
CA ASP A 81 14.50 -11.18 7.07
C ASP A 81 13.92 -11.31 8.48
N ARG A 82 13.09 -10.32 8.88
CA ARG A 82 12.32 -10.36 10.12
C ARG A 82 10.96 -11.00 9.93
N LYS A 83 10.45 -11.60 11.01
CA LYS A 83 9.14 -12.25 11.02
C LYS A 83 8.06 -11.27 11.47
N GLY A 84 7.21 -10.86 10.52
CA GLY A 84 6.04 -10.03 10.81
C GLY A 84 6.28 -8.56 10.50
N PRO A 85 5.31 -7.69 10.78
CA PRO A 85 5.43 -6.26 10.51
C PRO A 85 6.41 -5.57 11.46
N GLU A 86 7.11 -4.57 10.95
CA GLU A 86 7.84 -3.58 11.75
C GLU A 86 6.93 -2.45 12.23
N TYR A 87 5.86 -2.15 11.48
CA TYR A 87 4.96 -1.02 11.78
C TYR A 87 3.49 -1.38 11.58
N VAL A 88 2.61 -0.74 12.36
CA VAL A 88 1.17 -0.80 12.17
C VAL A 88 0.52 0.56 12.37
N LEU A 89 -0.24 0.99 11.35
CA LEU A 89 -1.15 2.12 11.44
C LEU A 89 -2.52 1.60 11.82
N SER A 90 -3.01 1.97 13.00
CA SER A 90 -4.35 1.59 13.48
C SER A 90 -5.28 2.80 13.44
N SER A 91 -6.54 2.58 13.10
CA SER A 91 -7.58 3.61 13.07
C SER A 91 -8.95 2.99 13.33
N GLY A 92 -9.87 3.75 13.90
CA GLY A 92 -11.29 3.46 13.71
C GLY A 92 -11.74 3.81 12.29
N LEU A 93 -12.87 3.26 11.86
CA LEU A 93 -13.50 3.54 10.57
C LEU A 93 -14.74 4.44 10.68
N GLY A 94 -15.26 4.60 11.90
CA GLY A 94 -16.34 5.53 12.23
C GLY A 94 -15.89 6.99 12.34
N ASP A 95 -16.86 7.89 12.47
CA ASP A 95 -16.62 9.31 12.69
C ASP A 95 -16.05 9.55 14.11
N GLY A 96 -15.22 10.59 14.25
CA GLY A 96 -14.60 10.95 15.53
C GLY A 96 -13.50 9.99 16.03
N THR A 97 -13.05 9.03 15.21
CA THR A 97 -11.97 8.12 15.59
C THR A 97 -10.60 8.65 15.22
N ASP A 98 -9.62 8.43 16.09
CA ASP A 98 -8.23 8.75 15.85
C ASP A 98 -7.49 7.63 15.09
N TYR A 99 -6.29 7.98 14.61
CA TYR A 99 -5.35 7.05 14.00
C TYR A 99 -3.95 7.21 14.60
N ILE A 100 -3.22 6.09 14.69
CA ILE A 100 -1.87 6.08 15.28
C ILE A 100 -0.98 5.09 14.54
N LEU A 101 0.26 5.52 14.24
CA LEU A 101 1.31 4.66 13.73
C LEU A 101 2.22 4.25 14.90
N THR A 102 2.43 2.95 15.06
CA THR A 102 3.26 2.38 16.12
C THR A 102 4.23 1.36 15.52
N ALA A 103 5.33 1.10 16.22
CA ALA A 103 6.12 -0.09 15.96
C ALA A 103 5.25 -1.34 16.20
N ALA A 104 5.52 -2.40 15.46
CA ALA A 104 4.79 -3.65 15.56
C ALA A 104 5.71 -4.83 15.86
N GLU A 105 5.18 -5.79 16.60
CA GLU A 105 5.81 -7.09 16.81
C GLU A 105 4.72 -8.17 16.79
N GLY A 106 4.93 -9.23 16.02
CA GLY A 106 3.98 -10.36 15.97
C GLY A 106 2.54 -9.95 15.65
N TRP A 107 2.36 -8.97 14.75
CA TRP A 107 1.05 -8.42 14.34
C TRP A 107 0.31 -7.60 15.41
N ARG A 108 1.02 -7.14 16.44
CA ARG A 108 0.51 -6.25 17.49
C ARG A 108 1.28 -4.94 17.47
N GLY A 109 0.57 -3.82 17.64
CA GLY A 109 1.22 -2.53 17.84
C GLY A 109 1.78 -2.43 19.26
N SER A 110 2.88 -1.69 19.40
CA SER A 110 3.43 -1.24 20.68
C SER A 110 2.71 0.01 21.20
N ASP A 111 2.97 0.40 22.44
CA ASP A 111 2.41 1.63 23.03
C ASP A 111 3.11 2.91 22.51
N GLY A 112 4.26 2.78 21.84
CA GLY A 112 5.05 3.90 21.35
C GLY A 112 4.59 4.41 19.98
N GLN A 113 4.12 5.65 19.93
CA GLN A 113 3.86 6.35 18.67
C GLN A 113 5.17 6.60 17.91
N VAL A 114 5.19 6.26 16.62
CA VAL A 114 6.28 6.64 15.71
C VAL A 114 6.22 8.15 15.46
N ARG A 115 7.33 8.85 15.67
CA ARG A 115 7.42 10.30 15.50
C ARG A 115 7.87 10.67 14.09
N CYS A 116 6.91 10.72 13.17
CA CYS A 116 7.12 11.08 11.78
C CYS A 116 5.79 11.50 11.13
N ASP A 117 5.82 11.91 9.86
CA ASP A 117 4.61 12.33 9.15
C ASP A 117 3.79 11.13 8.63
N TYR A 118 2.59 10.99 9.15
CA TYR A 118 1.59 10.06 8.63
C TYR A 118 0.18 10.64 8.78
N ARG A 119 -0.74 10.17 7.94
CA ARG A 119 -2.15 10.54 8.00
C ARG A 119 -3.03 9.39 7.56
N ALA A 120 -4.16 9.21 8.23
CA ALA A 120 -5.18 8.27 7.83
C ALA A 120 -6.55 8.95 7.84
N ARG A 121 -7.45 8.54 6.95
CA ARG A 121 -8.85 8.95 7.03
C ARG A 121 -9.76 7.98 6.28
N PRO A 122 -10.93 7.66 6.84
CA PRO A 122 -12.04 7.12 6.06
C PRO A 122 -12.58 8.18 5.09
N LYS A 123 -13.10 7.71 3.96
CA LYS A 123 -13.83 8.49 2.96
C LYS A 123 -15.16 7.77 2.70
N TRP A 124 -16.11 7.96 3.61
CA TRP A 124 -17.38 7.23 3.63
C TRP A 124 -18.13 7.28 2.29
N GLY A 125 -18.25 8.45 1.64
CA GLY A 125 -18.92 8.54 0.33
C GLY A 125 -18.14 7.95 -0.87
N GLN A 126 -17.00 7.30 -0.63
CA GLN A 126 -16.19 6.59 -1.64
C GLN A 126 -15.87 5.16 -1.21
N ASP A 127 -16.38 4.74 -0.04
CA ASP A 127 -16.07 3.47 0.61
C ASP A 127 -14.57 3.14 0.70
N VAL A 128 -13.75 4.15 0.99
CA VAL A 128 -12.29 4.02 1.00
C VAL A 128 -11.69 4.52 2.31
N PHE A 129 -10.88 3.71 2.98
CA PHE A 129 -9.91 4.19 3.94
C PHE A 129 -8.58 4.48 3.25
N ARG A 130 -8.03 5.68 3.46
CA ARG A 130 -6.75 6.09 2.87
C ARG A 130 -5.73 6.38 3.95
N ALA A 131 -4.66 5.59 3.95
CA ALA A 131 -3.46 5.79 4.74
C ALA A 131 -2.32 6.37 3.88
N VAL A 132 -1.57 7.30 4.44
CA VAL A 132 -0.34 7.84 3.87
C VAL A 132 0.70 7.86 4.96
N VAL A 133 1.83 7.19 4.72
CA VAL A 133 2.94 7.11 5.66
C VAL A 133 4.19 7.63 4.95
N SER A 134 4.85 8.65 5.51
CA SER A 134 6.10 9.18 4.97
C SER A 134 7.16 8.08 4.89
N ARG A 135 8.04 8.17 3.91
CA ARG A 135 9.17 7.23 3.75
C ARG A 135 10.11 7.26 4.96
N ASP A 136 10.21 8.41 5.62
CA ASP A 136 11.02 8.58 6.83
C ASP A 136 10.48 7.78 8.02
N CYS A 137 9.18 7.45 8.03
CA CYS A 137 8.60 6.56 9.03
C CYS A 137 8.99 5.09 8.86
N LEU A 138 9.43 4.72 7.65
CA LEU A 138 9.66 3.34 7.22
C LEU A 138 11.15 3.11 6.94
N ASP A 139 12.01 3.84 7.65
CA ASP A 139 13.48 3.81 7.53
C ASP A 139 13.99 3.98 6.10
N ARG A 140 13.19 4.65 5.24
CA ARG A 140 13.42 4.78 3.80
C ARG A 140 13.67 3.44 3.10
N SER A 141 13.11 2.33 3.59
CA SER A 141 13.36 0.98 3.05
C SER A 141 13.07 0.90 1.56
N PRO A 142 13.97 0.35 0.72
CA PRO A 142 13.78 0.28 -0.73
C PRO A 142 12.64 -0.67 -1.15
N SER A 143 12.04 -1.39 -0.22
CA SER A 143 10.88 -2.23 -0.50
C SER A 143 9.94 -2.27 0.71
N VAL A 144 8.64 -2.25 0.46
CA VAL A 144 7.62 -2.35 1.52
C VAL A 144 6.57 -3.37 1.11
N ARG A 145 6.21 -4.26 2.04
CA ARG A 145 5.05 -5.14 1.93
C ARG A 145 3.95 -4.65 2.86
N VAL A 146 2.71 -4.81 2.43
CA VAL A 146 1.53 -4.35 3.19
C VAL A 146 0.57 -5.51 3.43
N SER A 147 -0.07 -5.49 4.60
CA SER A 147 -1.19 -6.37 4.93
C SER A 147 -2.21 -5.55 5.73
N VAL A 148 -3.49 -5.82 5.55
CA VAL A 148 -4.57 -5.09 6.20
C VAL A 148 -5.44 -6.05 6.97
N LYS A 149 -5.89 -5.60 8.13
CA LYS A 149 -6.88 -6.29 8.96
C LYS A 149 -8.00 -5.33 9.29
N MET A 150 -9.23 -5.75 9.04
CA MET A 150 -10.44 -5.12 9.56
C MET A 150 -10.97 -5.95 10.74
N ILE A 151 -11.47 -5.27 11.77
CA ILE A 151 -12.26 -5.89 12.84
C ILE A 151 -13.54 -5.09 13.02
N ASP A 152 -14.68 -5.73 12.85
CA ASP A 152 -16.00 -5.13 13.07
C ASP A 152 -16.65 -5.77 14.30
N GLN A 153 -17.31 -4.95 15.12
CA GLN A 153 -18.06 -5.39 16.30
C GLN A 153 -19.53 -5.72 15.99
N ALA A 154 -19.86 -5.90 14.71
CA ALA A 154 -21.19 -6.30 14.29
C ALA A 154 -21.65 -7.63 14.92
N GLY A 155 -22.74 -7.60 15.68
CA GLY A 155 -23.38 -8.78 16.26
C GLY A 155 -22.74 -9.31 17.54
N ALA A 156 -22.88 -10.62 17.78
CA ALA A 156 -22.49 -11.25 19.05
C ALA A 156 -20.98 -11.58 19.16
N ARG A 157 -20.24 -11.57 18.05
CA ARG A 157 -18.81 -11.84 18.00
C ARG A 157 -18.14 -10.91 16.99
N PRO A 158 -16.91 -10.44 17.24
CA PRO A 158 -16.23 -9.59 16.27
C PRO A 158 -15.97 -10.33 14.95
N VAL A 159 -16.35 -9.71 13.85
CA VAL A 159 -15.99 -10.15 12.50
C VAL A 159 -14.58 -9.68 12.20
N ARG A 160 -13.78 -10.53 11.55
CA ARG A 160 -12.38 -10.23 11.22
C ARG A 160 -12.15 -10.55 9.76
N ASP A 161 -11.51 -9.61 9.09
CA ASP A 161 -11.23 -9.71 7.68
C ASP A 161 -9.80 -9.23 7.38
N TRP A 162 -9.18 -9.80 6.35
CA TRP A 162 -7.78 -9.62 6.02
C TRP A 162 -7.52 -9.59 4.52
N ALA A 163 -6.93 -8.48 4.05
CA ALA A 163 -6.38 -8.37 2.71
C ALA A 163 -4.84 -8.37 2.72
N PRO A 164 -4.16 -9.08 1.80
CA PRO A 164 -4.72 -9.95 0.75
C PRO A 164 -5.21 -11.32 1.25
N ARG A 165 -4.73 -11.77 2.41
CA ARG A 165 -5.17 -12.96 3.15
C ARG A 165 -4.68 -12.83 4.59
N GLN A 166 -5.23 -13.64 5.50
CA GLN A 166 -4.83 -13.60 6.92
C GLN A 166 -3.31 -13.67 7.11
N ARG A 167 -2.74 -12.57 7.63
CA ARG A 167 -1.30 -12.43 7.90
C ARG A 167 -0.41 -12.75 6.69
N ARG A 168 -0.93 -12.49 5.48
CA ARG A 168 -0.18 -12.57 4.23
C ARG A 168 0.14 -11.18 3.74
N TRP A 169 1.28 -11.09 3.08
CA TRP A 169 1.81 -9.85 2.54
C TRP A 169 1.36 -9.65 1.09
N SER A 170 1.26 -8.38 0.68
CA SER A 170 1.35 -8.01 -0.72
C SER A 170 2.67 -8.50 -1.34
N LEU A 171 2.76 -8.39 -2.66
CA LEU A 171 4.08 -8.40 -3.30
C LEU A 171 4.92 -7.24 -2.74
N PRO A 172 6.26 -7.38 -2.69
CA PRO A 172 7.14 -6.28 -2.31
C PRO A 172 6.94 -5.11 -3.27
N LEU A 173 6.72 -3.92 -2.74
CA LEU A 173 6.56 -2.70 -3.52
C LEU A 173 7.88 -1.95 -3.54
N ALA A 174 8.45 -1.67 -4.70
CA ALA A 174 9.60 -0.77 -4.87
C ALA A 174 9.13 0.68 -5.09
N PRO A 175 9.95 1.69 -4.72
CA PRO A 175 9.67 3.08 -5.07
C PRO A 175 9.53 3.18 -6.59
N GLY A 176 8.42 3.74 -7.06
CA GLY A 176 8.34 4.18 -8.45
C GLY A 176 9.41 5.23 -8.72
N LEU A 177 10.02 5.22 -9.91
CA LEU A 177 10.88 6.33 -10.34
C LEU A 177 10.08 7.63 -10.31
N ALA A 178 10.67 8.72 -9.82
CA ALA A 178 10.08 10.05 -9.89
C ALA A 178 9.73 10.40 -11.35
N ALA A 179 8.50 10.87 -11.57
CA ALA A 179 8.07 11.45 -12.84
C ALA A 179 8.49 12.92 -12.94
#